data_AF-A0A5Q6S0W1-F1
#
_entry.id   AF-A0A5Q6S0W1-F1
#
_cell.length_a   1.000
_cell.length_b   1.000
_cell.length_c   1.000
_cell.angle_alpha   90.00
_cell.angle_beta   90.00
_cell.angle_gamma   90.00
#
_symmetry.space_group_name_H-M   'P 1'
#
loop_
_entity.id
_entity.type
_entity.pdbx_description
1 polymer ?
#
loop_
_entity_poly.entity_id
_entity_poly.type
_entity_poly.pdbx_seq_one_letter_code
_entity_poly.pdbx_strand_id
1 'polypeptide(L)'
;MGRPGLVGLAARTAVVAGTAGAVNNRMQRRNDARYEQEAQAQAYEQQQQQAAMQAAAAQAAAAQQYAAPQAAPAAPAGGDVVGQLERLAALQQQGILTAEEFAAEKAKILNG
;
A
#
# COMPACT_ATOMS: atom_id res chain seq x y z
N MET A 1 21.21 -79.86 -16.80
CA MET A 1 21.63 -78.54 -17.31
C MET A 1 20.51 -77.97 -18.18
N GLY A 2 19.45 -77.45 -17.55
CA GLY A 2 18.28 -76.89 -18.25
C GLY A 2 18.55 -75.45 -18.67
N ARG A 3 18.29 -75.14 -19.95
CA ARG A 3 18.56 -73.82 -20.54
C ARG A 3 17.56 -72.81 -19.98
N PRO A 4 17.98 -71.65 -19.43
CA PRO A 4 17.03 -70.63 -18.97
C PRO A 4 16.24 -70.11 -20.17
N GLY A 5 14.94 -70.44 -20.20
CA GLY A 5 14.04 -70.12 -21.29
C GLY A 5 13.57 -68.66 -21.26
N LEU A 6 13.10 -68.20 -22.42
CA LEU A 6 12.57 -66.85 -22.69
C LEU A 6 11.49 -66.37 -21.71
N VAL A 7 10.84 -67.30 -21.01
CA VAL A 7 9.87 -67.03 -19.93
C VAL A 7 10.51 -66.30 -18.74
N GLY A 8 11.77 -66.59 -18.40
CA GLY A 8 12.50 -65.87 -17.33
C GLY A 8 12.83 -64.42 -17.69
N LEU A 9 12.90 -64.11 -18.98
CA LEU A 9 13.17 -62.76 -19.51
C LEU A 9 11.90 -61.90 -19.56
N ALA A 10 10.75 -62.47 -19.94
CA ALA A 10 9.46 -61.77 -19.96
C ALA A 10 8.93 -61.45 -18.55
N ALA A 11 9.18 -62.30 -17.56
CA ALA A 11 8.76 -62.03 -16.18
C ALA A 11 9.53 -60.87 -15.52
N ARG A 12 10.82 -60.69 -15.86
CA ARG A 12 11.65 -59.59 -15.31
C ARG A 12 11.28 -58.23 -15.90
N THR A 13 10.83 -58.13 -17.15
CA THR A 13 10.40 -56.85 -17.74
C THR A 13 9.07 -56.37 -17.18
N ALA A 14 8.14 -57.26 -16.85
CA ALA A 14 6.86 -56.89 -16.24
C ALA A 14 7.03 -56.28 -14.83
N VAL A 15 7.94 -56.83 -14.02
CA VAL A 15 8.22 -56.31 -12.66
C VAL A 15 8.99 -54.98 -12.71
N VAL A 16 9.94 -54.84 -13.64
CA VAL A 16 10.70 -53.59 -13.82
C VAL A 16 9.84 -52.49 -14.44
N ALA A 17 8.91 -52.82 -15.35
CA ALA A 17 7.95 -51.87 -15.90
C ALA A 17 6.89 -51.44 -14.87
N GLY A 18 6.47 -52.35 -13.98
CA GLY A 18 5.49 -52.06 -12.93
C GLY A 18 5.95 -51.05 -11.88
N THR A 19 7.25 -50.98 -11.57
CA THR A 19 7.81 -49.98 -10.64
C THR A 19 8.22 -48.68 -11.33
N ALA A 20 8.53 -48.71 -12.63
CA ALA A 20 8.76 -47.51 -13.44
C ALA A 20 7.50 -46.63 -13.51
N GLY A 21 6.31 -47.22 -13.66
CA GLY A 21 5.04 -46.49 -13.59
C GLY A 21 4.74 -45.91 -12.21
N ALA A 22 5.09 -46.60 -11.13
CA ALA A 22 4.78 -46.18 -9.75
C ALA A 22 5.59 -44.94 -9.30
N VAL A 23 6.84 -44.80 -9.76
CA VAL A 23 7.66 -43.60 -9.48
C VAL A 23 7.20 -42.43 -10.34
N ASN A 24 6.87 -42.66 -11.60
CA ASN A 24 6.37 -41.62 -12.51
C ASN A 24 5.02 -41.06 -12.01
N ASN A 25 4.11 -41.92 -11.54
CA ASN A 25 2.82 -41.50 -10.97
C ASN A 25 2.98 -40.72 -9.65
N ARG A 26 4.03 -41.01 -8.87
CA ARG A 26 4.31 -40.31 -7.60
C ARG A 26 4.94 -38.93 -7.84
N MET A 27 5.84 -38.82 -8.82
CA MET A 27 6.40 -37.53 -9.24
C MET A 27 5.36 -36.65 -9.91
N GLN A 28 4.49 -37.23 -10.75
CA GLN A 28 3.38 -36.51 -11.37
C GLN A 28 2.41 -35.95 -10.33
N ARG A 29 1.94 -36.77 -9.38
CA ARG A 29 1.11 -36.27 -8.25
C ARG A 29 1.80 -35.21 -7.40
N ARG A 30 3.12 -35.29 -7.25
CA ARG A 30 3.88 -34.29 -6.49
C ARG A 30 4.02 -32.98 -7.26
N ASN A 31 4.15 -33.04 -8.58
CA ASN A 31 4.13 -31.85 -9.44
C ASN A 31 2.73 -31.24 -9.51
N ASP A 32 1.68 -32.06 -9.63
CA ASP A 32 0.28 -31.61 -9.62
C ASP A 32 -0.04 -30.92 -8.28
N ALA A 33 0.32 -31.55 -7.16
CA ALA A 33 0.12 -30.95 -5.83
C ALA A 33 0.92 -29.66 -5.62
N ARG A 34 2.09 -29.52 -6.26
CA ARG A 34 2.89 -28.27 -6.24
C ARG A 34 2.21 -27.18 -7.07
N TYR A 35 1.75 -27.51 -8.27
CA TYR A 35 0.99 -26.59 -9.13
C TYR A 35 -0.29 -26.10 -8.45
N GLU A 36 -1.04 -26.98 -7.79
CA GLU A 36 -2.23 -26.61 -7.02
C GLU A 36 -1.88 -25.70 -5.83
N GLN A 37 -0.78 -25.99 -5.12
CA GLN A 37 -0.28 -25.12 -4.05
C GLN A 37 0.14 -23.74 -4.57
N GLU A 38 0.88 -23.69 -5.68
CA GLU A 38 1.36 -22.46 -6.28
C GLU A 38 0.20 -21.61 -6.82
N ALA A 39 -0.80 -22.23 -7.44
CA ALA A 39 -2.02 -21.55 -7.89
C ALA A 39 -2.82 -20.97 -6.71
N GLN A 40 -2.94 -21.71 -5.61
CA GLN A 40 -3.62 -21.23 -4.41
C GLN A 40 -2.84 -20.12 -3.71
N ALA A 41 -1.50 -20.21 -3.64
CA ALA A 41 -0.65 -19.18 -3.10
C ALA A 41 -0.74 -17.87 -3.91
N GLN A 42 -0.67 -17.97 -5.24
CA GLN A 42 -0.81 -16.81 -6.12
C GLN A 42 -2.18 -16.14 -5.98
N ALA A 43 -3.26 -16.91 -5.87
CA ALA A 43 -4.60 -16.36 -5.64
C ALA A 43 -4.67 -15.60 -4.30
N TYR A 44 -4.05 -16.14 -3.26
CA TYR A 44 -4.01 -15.51 -1.94
C TYR A 44 -3.16 -14.23 -1.93
N GLU A 45 -2.01 -14.23 -2.59
CA GLU A 45 -1.17 -13.03 -2.77
C GLU A 45 -1.92 -11.94 -3.55
N GLN A 46 -2.61 -12.29 -4.63
CA GLN A 46 -3.38 -11.32 -5.40
C GLN A 46 -4.51 -10.69 -4.58
N GLN A 47 -5.21 -11.51 -3.78
CA GLN A 47 -6.26 -11.02 -2.88
C GLN A 47 -5.69 -10.10 -1.81
N GLN A 48 -4.55 -10.46 -1.22
CA GLN A 48 -3.89 -9.65 -0.20
C GLN A 48 -3.42 -8.31 -0.77
N GLN A 49 -2.91 -8.31 -2.00
CA GLN A 49 -2.45 -7.10 -2.69
C GLN A 49 -3.62 -6.17 -3.03
N GLN A 50 -4.76 -6.71 -3.47
CA GLN A 50 -5.99 -5.92 -3.65
C GLN A 50 -6.50 -5.34 -2.34
N ALA A 51 -6.53 -6.13 -1.26
CA ALA A 51 -6.97 -5.66 0.06
C ALA A 51 -6.06 -4.53 0.59
N ALA A 52 -4.74 -4.67 0.42
CA ALA A 52 -3.77 -3.63 0.79
C ALA A 52 -3.99 -2.34 -0.01
N MET A 53 -4.25 -2.44 -1.32
CA MET A 53 -4.52 -1.28 -2.16
C MET A 53 -5.84 -0.59 -1.78
N GLN A 54 -6.87 -1.36 -1.42
CA GLN A 54 -8.15 -0.81 -0.96
C GLN A 54 -8.02 -0.11 0.40
N ALA A 55 -7.24 -0.68 1.32
CA ALA A 55 -6.95 -0.05 2.61
C ALA A 55 -6.17 1.27 2.43
N ALA A 56 -5.14 1.28 1.56
CA ALA A 56 -4.39 2.48 1.25
C ALA A 56 -5.27 3.57 0.61
N ALA A 57 -6.16 3.19 -0.32
CA ALA A 57 -7.10 4.12 -0.94
C ALA A 57 -8.09 4.73 0.07
N ALA A 58 -8.61 3.92 1.00
CA ALA A 58 -9.50 4.40 2.07
C ALA A 58 -8.79 5.39 3.01
N GLN A 59 -7.52 5.14 3.33
CA GLN A 59 -6.73 6.02 4.19
C GLN A 59 -6.41 7.36 3.50
N ALA A 60 -6.12 7.34 2.20
CA ALA A 60 -5.94 8.55 1.40
C ALA A 60 -7.22 9.39 1.29
N ALA A 61 -8.38 8.75 1.13
CA ALA A 61 -9.68 9.44 1.10
C ALA A 61 -9.99 10.11 2.46
N ALA A 62 -9.71 9.44 3.58
CA ALA A 62 -9.92 10.02 4.91
C ALA A 62 -8.99 11.22 5.18
N ALA A 63 -7.73 11.18 4.70
CA ALA A 63 -6.80 12.29 4.82
C ALA A 63 -7.26 13.53 4.03
N GLN A 64 -7.87 13.34 2.86
CA GLN A 64 -8.42 14.46 2.09
C GLN A 64 -9.66 15.12 2.73
N GLN A 65 -10.44 14.39 3.54
CA GLN A 65 -11.54 15.01 4.31
C GLN A 65 -11.05 15.89 5.46
N TYR A 66 -9.88 15.62 6.04
CA TYR A 66 -9.25 16.49 7.05
C TYR A 66 -8.39 17.61 6.46
N ALA A 67 -8.07 17.53 5.16
CA ALA A 67 -7.49 18.61 4.38
C ALA A 67 -8.55 19.42 3.63
N ALA A 68 -9.81 19.42 4.10
CA ALA A 68 -10.63 20.60 3.89
C ALA A 68 -9.78 21.79 4.37
N PRO A 69 -9.53 22.81 3.52
CA PRO A 69 -8.89 24.02 4.03
C PRO A 69 -9.70 24.40 5.25
N GLN A 70 -9.06 24.37 6.42
CA GLN A 70 -9.54 25.15 7.54
C GLN A 70 -9.82 26.48 6.89
N ALA A 71 -11.11 26.81 6.73
CA ALA A 71 -11.48 28.11 6.26
C ALA A 71 -10.78 29.01 7.25
N ALA A 72 -9.68 29.62 6.82
CA ALA A 72 -9.05 30.69 7.56
C ALA A 72 -10.24 31.57 7.93
N PRO A 73 -10.52 31.75 9.24
CA PRO A 73 -11.76 32.38 9.69
C PRO A 73 -11.95 33.58 8.79
N ALA A 74 -13.02 33.55 7.99
CA ALA A 74 -13.23 34.53 6.95
C ALA A 74 -13.07 35.87 7.63
N ALA A 75 -11.95 36.54 7.35
CA ALA A 75 -11.64 37.81 7.99
C ALA A 75 -12.88 38.65 7.69
N PRO A 76 -13.59 39.16 8.71
CA PRO A 76 -14.83 39.87 8.46
C PRO A 76 -14.51 40.96 7.46
N ALA A 77 -15.16 40.90 6.30
CA ALA A 77 -15.09 41.90 5.23
C ALA A 77 -15.82 43.18 5.66
N GLY A 78 -15.56 43.63 6.89
CA GLY A 78 -16.22 44.72 7.60
C GLY A 78 -15.29 45.38 8.64
N GLY A 79 -13.98 45.33 8.42
CA GLY A 79 -13.01 45.95 9.35
C GLY A 79 -11.66 46.15 8.69
N ASP A 80 -11.57 46.93 7.61
CA ASP A 80 -10.30 47.14 6.90
C ASP A 80 -9.17 47.57 7.86
N VAL A 81 -9.43 48.52 8.75
CA VAL A 81 -8.44 48.97 9.76
C VAL A 81 -8.24 47.93 10.87
N VAL A 82 -9.33 47.44 11.49
CA VAL A 82 -9.23 46.50 12.63
C VAL A 82 -8.58 45.17 12.21
N GLY A 83 -8.96 44.64 11.06
CA GLY A 83 -8.37 43.42 10.50
C GLY A 83 -6.94 43.60 9.98
N GLN A 84 -6.53 44.82 9.59
CA GLN A 84 -5.11 45.12 9.34
C GLN A 84 -4.30 45.13 10.65
N LEU A 85 -4.86 45.70 11.73
CA LEU A 85 -4.22 45.69 13.05
C LEU A 85 -4.07 44.27 13.63
N GLU A 86 -5.07 43.40 13.46
CA GLU A 86 -4.99 42.00 13.89
C GLU A 86 -3.94 41.20 13.10
N ARG A 87 -3.84 41.43 11.78
CA ARG A 87 -2.80 40.81 10.93
C ARG A 87 -1.39 41.24 11.35
N LEU A 88 -1.18 42.52 11.64
CA LEU A 88 0.10 43.01 12.16
C LEU A 88 0.45 42.39 13.52
N ALA A 89 -0.53 42.22 14.41
CA ALA A 89 -0.31 41.58 15.71
C ALA A 89 0.08 40.10 15.57
N ALA A 90 -0.58 39.37 14.66
CA ALA A 90 -0.23 37.97 14.36
C ALA A 90 1.21 37.82 13.82
N LEU A 91 1.63 38.75 12.95
CA LEU A 91 3.00 38.74 12.40
C LEU A 91 4.06 39.09 13.45
N GLN A 92 3.76 40.00 14.37
CA GLN A 92 4.62 40.30 15.52
C GLN A 92 4.78 39.09 16.45
N GLN A 93 3.69 38.37 16.74
CA GLN A 93 3.72 37.15 17.57
C GLN A 93 4.52 36.01 16.94
N GLN A 94 4.55 35.94 15.61
CA GLN A 94 5.38 35.01 14.86
C GLN A 94 6.86 35.43 14.80
N GLY A 95 7.20 36.61 15.31
CA GLY A 95 8.55 37.17 15.25
C GLY A 95 8.96 37.62 13.84
N ILE A 96 8.00 37.77 12.92
CA ILE A 96 8.23 38.21 11.54
C ILE A 96 8.41 39.73 11.50
N LEU A 97 7.72 40.46 12.38
CA LEU A 97 7.93 41.90 12.61
C LEU A 97 8.52 42.15 13.99
N THR A 98 9.41 43.13 14.07
CA THR A 98 9.88 43.67 15.34
C THR A 98 8.81 44.58 15.98
N ALA A 99 8.94 44.82 17.29
CA ALA A 99 8.02 45.70 18.01
C ALA A 99 8.02 47.15 17.48
N GLU A 100 9.16 47.60 16.97
CA GLU A 100 9.36 48.93 16.39
C GLU A 100 8.60 49.07 15.07
N GLU A 101 8.70 48.07 14.20
CA GLU A 101 7.99 48.03 12.91
C GLU A 101 6.47 47.91 13.10
N PHE A 102 6.02 47.11 14.07
CA PHE A 102 4.61 47.01 14.43
C PHE A 102 4.02 48.36 14.86
N ALA A 103 4.73 49.13 15.68
CA ALA A 103 4.27 50.43 16.16
C ALA A 103 4.16 51.46 15.02
N ALA A 104 5.13 51.47 14.10
CA ALA A 104 5.14 52.35 12.94
C ALA A 104 3.95 52.09 12.01
N GLU A 105 3.68 50.83 11.67
CA GLU A 105 2.61 50.48 10.74
C GLU A 105 1.22 50.66 11.38
N LYS A 106 1.09 50.40 12.69
CA LYS A 106 -0.13 50.73 13.46
C LYS A 106 -0.44 52.23 13.44
N ALA A 107 0.57 53.09 13.65
CA ALA A 107 0.38 54.54 13.64
C ALA A 107 0.00 55.04 12.23
N LYS A 108 0.56 54.45 11.18
CA LYS A 108 0.23 54.76 9.79
C LYS A 108 -1.21 54.40 9.43
N ILE A 109 -1.70 53.26 9.89
CA ILE A 109 -3.09 52.82 9.67
C ILE A 109 -4.09 53.70 10.43
N LEU A 110 -3.71 54.27 11.59
CA LEU A 110 -4.59 55.12 12.39
C LEU A 110 -4.60 56.60 11.95
N ASN A 111 -3.56 57.04 11.24
CA ASN A 111 -3.41 58.43 10.77
C ASN A 111 -3.66 58.61 9.27
N GLY A 112 -3.82 57.52 8.51
CA GLY A 112 -4.19 57.54 7.09
C GLY A 112 -5.71 57.49 6.91
#